data_AF-A0A6A4HW54-F1
#
_entry.id   AF-A0A6A4HW54-F1
#
_cell.length_a   1.000
_cell.length_b   1.000
_cell.length_c   1.000
_cell.angle_alpha   90.00
_cell.angle_beta   90.00
_cell.angle_gamma   90.00
#
_symmetry.space_group_name_H-M   'P 1'
#
loop_
_entity.id
_entity.type
_entity.pdbx_description
1 polymer ?
#
loop_
_entity_poly.entity_id
_entity_poly.type
_entity_poly.pdbx_seq_one_letter_code
_entity_poly.pdbx_strand_id
1 'polypeptide(L)'
;MFGKISSLWSSSEPAAEAKYDPTNPKMNPLNPEGLKPCCACPQTKSVRDDCFLKYGPEADESCQELVQNHIACMRSLGFKL
;
A
#
# COMPACT_ATOMS: atom_id res chain seq x y z
N MET A 1 -52.09 -7.99 22.91
CA MET A 1 -51.93 -6.74 22.13
C MET A 1 -50.50 -6.24 22.30
N PHE A 2 -49.68 -6.59 21.31
CA PHE A 2 -48.42 -6.02 20.84
C PHE A 2 -47.61 -5.13 21.79
N GLY A 3 -46.52 -5.73 22.30
CA GLY A 3 -45.45 -5.06 23.01
C GLY A 3 -44.78 -3.99 22.15
N LYS A 4 -44.73 -2.78 22.70
CA LYS A 4 -43.93 -1.67 22.22
C LYS A 4 -42.56 -1.72 22.90
N ILE A 5 -41.76 -2.71 22.52
CA ILE A 5 -40.31 -2.57 22.60
C ILE A 5 -39.90 -1.73 21.39
N SER A 6 -40.00 -0.41 21.50
CA SER A 6 -39.37 0.49 20.55
C SER A 6 -37.86 0.32 20.67
N SER A 7 -37.39 -0.66 19.91
CA SER A 7 -36.09 -0.82 19.32
C SER A 7 -35.10 0.28 19.67
N LEU A 8 -34.39 0.00 20.76
CA LEU A 8 -33.00 0.33 20.97
C LEU A 8 -32.16 -0.24 19.81
N TRP A 9 -32.24 0.40 18.65
CA TRP A 9 -31.21 0.31 17.62
C TRP A 9 -30.96 1.74 17.14
N SER A 10 -30.46 2.55 18.07
CA SER A 10 -29.65 3.70 17.69
C SER A 10 -28.31 3.12 17.24
N SER A 11 -28.18 2.94 15.93
CA SER A 11 -26.93 2.54 15.31
C SER A 11 -26.03 3.78 15.34
N SER A 12 -25.47 4.08 16.51
CA SER A 12 -24.26 4.89 16.56
C SER A 12 -23.21 4.09 15.81
N GLU A 13 -22.98 4.46 14.55
CA GLU A 13 -21.79 4.04 13.82
C GLU A 13 -20.60 4.31 14.76
N PRO A 14 -19.85 3.26 15.16
CA PRO A 14 -18.59 3.52 15.84
C PRO A 14 -17.75 4.32 14.85
N ALA A 15 -17.29 5.50 15.27
CA ALA A 15 -16.37 6.32 14.51
C ALA A 15 -15.23 5.41 14.03
N ALA A 16 -15.24 5.10 12.73
CA ALA A 16 -14.32 4.18 12.13
C ALA A 16 -12.90 4.68 12.44
N GLU A 17 -12.14 3.90 13.21
CA GLU A 17 -10.72 4.11 13.39
C GLU A 17 -10.11 4.21 11.98
N ALA A 18 -9.62 5.39 11.62
CA ALA A 18 -9.14 5.65 10.27
C ALA A 18 -7.97 4.71 9.98
N LYS A 19 -8.16 3.75 9.06
CA LYS A 19 -7.09 2.86 8.58
C LYS A 19 -5.94 3.71 8.03
N TYR A 20 -4.70 3.37 8.39
CA TYR A 20 -3.50 4.04 7.87
C TYR A 20 -3.46 3.98 6.35
N ASP A 21 -3.53 5.14 5.69
CA ASP A 21 -3.36 5.27 4.24
C ASP A 21 -1.97 5.88 3.95
N PRO A 22 -1.02 5.10 3.41
CA PRO A 22 0.34 5.57 3.11
C PRO A 22 0.39 6.57 1.94
N THR A 23 -0.71 6.77 1.22
CA THR A 23 -0.82 7.75 0.13
C THR A 23 -1.31 9.11 0.61
N ASN A 24 -1.75 9.22 1.86
CA ASN A 24 -2.12 10.51 2.46
C ASN A 24 -0.90 11.19 3.10
N PRO A 25 -0.42 12.34 2.60
CA PRO A 25 0.75 13.03 3.15
C PRO A 25 0.62 13.40 4.63
N LYS A 26 -0.62 13.56 5.13
CA LYS A 26 -0.87 13.85 6.54
C LYS A 26 -0.60 12.64 7.45
N MET A 27 -0.71 11.43 6.92
CA MET A 27 -0.46 10.19 7.66
C MET A 27 0.93 9.61 7.36
N ASN A 28 1.48 9.88 6.19
CA ASN A 28 2.83 9.44 5.78
C ASN A 28 3.70 10.64 5.37
N PRO A 29 4.42 11.27 6.31
CA PRO A 29 5.28 12.42 6.01
C PRO A 29 6.49 12.07 5.13
N LEU A 30 6.82 10.78 4.98
CA LEU A 30 7.88 10.31 4.06
C LEU A 30 7.44 10.31 2.59
N ASN A 31 6.13 10.45 2.34
CA ASN A 31 5.54 10.55 1.01
C ASN A 31 4.79 11.89 0.86
N PRO A 32 5.52 13.03 0.80
CA PRO A 32 4.91 14.35 0.79
C PRO A 32 4.03 14.60 -0.44
N GLU A 33 4.34 13.94 -1.55
CA GLU A 33 3.57 14.02 -2.80
C GLU A 33 2.35 13.09 -2.82
N GLY A 34 2.15 12.26 -1.78
CA GLY A 34 1.01 11.36 -1.69
C GLY A 34 0.99 10.32 -2.82
N LEU A 35 2.17 9.92 -3.29
CA LEU A 35 2.32 8.97 -4.38
C LEU A 35 1.70 7.62 -4.01
N LYS A 36 1.12 6.95 -5.00
CA LYS A 36 0.73 5.54 -4.87
C LYS A 36 1.96 4.64 -5.06
N PRO A 37 1.96 3.41 -4.51
CA PRO A 37 3.08 2.48 -4.66
C PRO A 37 3.50 2.23 -6.13
N CYS A 38 2.54 2.24 -7.06
CA CYS A 38 2.81 2.08 -8.49
C CYS A 38 3.63 3.23 -9.11
N CYS A 39 3.62 4.41 -8.49
CA CYS A 39 4.27 5.64 -8.99
C CYS A 39 5.46 6.07 -8.13
N ALA A 40 5.66 5.48 -6.96
CA ALA A 40 6.65 5.92 -5.98
C ALA A 40 8.11 5.73 -6.46
N CYS A 41 8.36 4.66 -7.23
CA CYS A 41 9.71 4.24 -7.59
C CYS A 41 9.81 3.82 -9.08
N PRO A 42 9.61 4.74 -10.04
CA PRO A 42 9.53 4.40 -11.47
C PRO A 42 10.84 3.84 -12.01
N GLN A 43 11.99 4.35 -11.55
CA GLN A 43 13.29 3.89 -12.03
C GLN A 43 13.58 2.45 -11.63
N THR A 44 13.48 2.12 -10.34
CA THR A 44 13.71 0.73 -9.88
C THR A 44 12.62 -0.24 -10.33
N LYS A 45 11.37 0.24 -10.48
CA LYS A 45 10.27 -0.55 -11.03
C LYS A 45 10.54 -0.97 -12.48
N SER A 46 10.93 -0.04 -13.34
CA SER A 46 11.18 -0.33 -14.76
C SER A 46 12.27 -1.38 -14.94
N VAL A 47 13.42 -1.19 -14.30
CA VAL A 47 14.56 -2.13 -14.38
C VAL A 47 14.18 -3.51 -13.83
N ARG A 48 13.42 -3.56 -12.73
CA ARG A 48 12.89 -4.83 -12.20
C ARG A 48 11.96 -5.48 -13.22
N ASP A 49 10.97 -4.76 -13.73
CA ASP A 49 9.97 -5.30 -14.66
C ASP A 49 10.62 -5.82 -15.94
N ASP A 50 11.60 -5.11 -16.49
CA ASP A 50 12.38 -5.54 -17.64
C ASP A 50 13.15 -6.85 -17.36
N CYS A 51 13.69 -7.00 -16.14
CA CYS A 51 14.33 -8.24 -15.72
C CYS A 51 13.35 -9.42 -15.68
N PHE A 52 12.16 -9.23 -15.09
CA PHE A 52 11.14 -10.28 -15.06
C PHE A 52 10.65 -10.66 -16.46
N LEU A 53 10.52 -9.70 -17.38
CA LEU A 53 10.16 -9.96 -18.78
C LEU A 53 11.26 -10.75 -19.51
N LYS A 54 12.53 -10.54 -19.16
CA LYS A 54 13.68 -11.21 -19.79
C LYS A 54 13.89 -12.63 -19.28
N TYR A 55 13.79 -12.86 -17.97
CA TYR A 55 14.13 -14.14 -17.33
C TYR A 55 12.93 -15.04 -17.05
N GLY A 56 11.70 -14.49 -17.08
CA GLY A 56 10.46 -15.26 -16.92
C GLY A 56 10.48 -16.12 -15.65
N PRO A 57 10.39 -17.46 -15.75
CA PRO A 57 10.36 -18.35 -14.59
C PRO A 57 11.66 -18.36 -13.75
N GLU A 58 12.79 -17.91 -14.32
CA GLU A 58 14.10 -17.86 -13.63
C GLU A 58 14.37 -16.49 -12.97
N ALA A 59 13.38 -15.60 -12.99
CA ALA A 59 13.51 -14.23 -12.50
C ALA A 59 13.68 -14.14 -10.97
N ASP A 60 13.18 -15.11 -10.21
CA ASP A 60 13.25 -15.08 -8.74
C ASP A 60 14.69 -15.01 -8.22
N GLU A 61 15.60 -15.78 -8.82
CA GLU A 61 17.02 -15.77 -8.48
C GLU A 61 17.76 -14.67 -9.25
N SER A 62 17.47 -14.52 -10.55
CA SER A 62 18.20 -13.61 -11.44
C SER A 62 17.91 -12.12 -11.19
N CYS A 63 16.73 -11.79 -10.67
CA CYS A 63 16.29 -10.41 -10.46
C CYS A 63 16.23 -10.01 -8.98
N GLN A 64 16.73 -10.86 -8.06
CA GLN A 64 16.62 -10.65 -6.61
C GLN A 64 17.16 -9.28 -6.17
N GLU A 65 18.32 -8.88 -6.68
CA GLU A 65 18.93 -7.58 -6.35
C GLU A 65 18.05 -6.40 -6.79
N LEU A 66 17.47 -6.49 -8.00
CA LEU A 66 16.59 -5.45 -8.54
C LEU A 66 15.29 -5.34 -7.73
N VAL A 67 14.76 -6.47 -7.27
CA VAL A 67 13.62 -6.51 -6.35
C VAL A 67 13.98 -5.83 -5.03
N GLN A 68 15.14 -6.13 -4.44
CA GLN A 68 15.57 -5.49 -3.19
C GLN A 68 15.76 -3.98 -3.35
N ASN A 69 16.31 -3.52 -4.48
CA ASN A 69 16.44 -2.09 -4.79
C ASN A 69 15.07 -1.40 -4.90
N HIS A 70 14.08 -2.05 -5.50
CA HIS A 70 12.73 -1.52 -5.57
C HIS A 70 12.04 -1.47 -4.21
N ILE A 71 12.17 -2.53 -3.41
CA ILE A 71 11.67 -2.59 -2.03
C ILE A 71 12.32 -1.51 -1.17
N ALA A 72 13.64 -1.30 -1.28
CA ALA A 72 14.37 -0.27 -0.54
C ALA A 72 13.85 1.13 -0.86
N CYS A 73 13.59 1.42 -2.13
CA CYS A 73 12.98 2.68 -2.54
C CYS A 73 11.58 2.87 -1.91
N MET A 74 10.70 1.87 -2.00
CA MET A 74 9.37 1.95 -1.38
C MET A 74 9.42 2.09 0.15
N ARG A 75 10.37 1.43 0.82
CA ARG A 75 10.58 1.58 2.27
C ARG A 75 11.03 2.99 2.65
N SER A 76 11.86 3.64 1.83
CA SER A 76 12.29 5.03 2.08
C SER A 76 11.12 6.03 2.07
N LEU A 77 10.03 5.69 1.37
CA LEU A 77 8.79 6.47 1.29
C LEU A 77 7.74 6.02 2.33
N GLY A 78 8.08 5.12 3.25
CA GLY A 78 7.18 4.69 4.33
C GLY A 78 6.11 3.68 3.93
N PHE A 79 6.22 3.04 2.76
CA PHE A 79 5.35 1.92 2.39
C PHE A 79 5.75 0.65 3.14
N LYS A 80 4.76 -0.06 3.69
CA LYS A 80 4.91 -1.38 4.32
C LYS A 80 4.64 -2.45 3.26
N LEU A 81 5.62 -3.33 3.02
CA LEU A 81 5.63 -4.35 1.97
C LEU A 81 5.70 -5.74 2.58
#